data_AF-A0A3D6C9G8-F1
#
_entry.id   AF-A0A3D6C9G8-F1
#
_cell.length_a   1.000
_cell.length_b   1.000
_cell.length_c   1.000
_cell.angle_alpha   90.00
_cell.angle_beta   90.00
_cell.angle_gamma   90.00
#
_symmetry.space_group_name_H-M   'P 1'
#
loop_
_entity.id
_entity.type
_entity.pdbx_description
1 polymer ?
#
loop_
_entity_poly.entity_id
_entity_poly.type
_entity_poly.pdbx_seq_one_letter_code
_entity_poly.pdbx_strand_id
1 'polypeptide(L)'
;MENRPYTYQFKTEALAEHERLSRLFRENRFMFELERKKIIQRNISRIRKKALRKDLEEMQDQWDKIMKNAGSSHNRFVLMQTLLWDAVQNKWLPAIKK
;
A
#
# COMPACT_ATOMS: atom_id res chain seq x y z
N MET A 1 11.45 15.15 -12.99
CA MET A 1 11.36 13.81 -12.37
C MET A 1 12.57 13.03 -12.87
N GLU A 2 13.52 12.70 -12.00
CA GLU A 2 14.68 11.89 -12.40
C GLU A 2 14.21 10.48 -12.75
N ASN A 3 14.33 10.12 -14.03
CA ASN A 3 14.24 8.74 -14.50
C ASN A 3 15.40 7.95 -13.90
N ARG A 4 15.20 7.36 -12.71
CA ARG A 4 16.12 6.33 -12.23
C ARG A 4 15.95 5.10 -13.13
N PRO A 5 17.01 4.62 -13.79
CA PRO A 5 16.91 3.39 -14.58
C PRO A 5 16.42 2.26 -13.67
N TYR A 6 15.45 1.49 -14.14
CA TYR A 6 14.90 0.35 -13.41
C TYR A 6 15.99 -0.73 -13.34
N THR A 7 16.83 -0.69 -12.31
CA THR A 7 17.96 -1.61 -12.18
C THR A 7 17.45 -3.00 -11.76
N TYR A 8 18.06 -4.04 -12.32
CA TYR A 8 17.75 -5.45 -12.01
C TYR A 8 17.72 -5.75 -10.50
N GLN A 9 18.59 -5.08 -9.73
CA GLN A 9 18.66 -5.17 -8.26
C GLN A 9 17.35 -4.75 -7.55
N PHE A 10 16.68 -3.70 -8.02
CA PHE A 10 15.41 -3.26 -7.43
C PHE A 10 14.31 -4.30 -7.62
N LYS A 11 14.29 -4.96 -8.79
CA LYS A 11 13.33 -6.03 -9.07
C LYS A 11 13.56 -7.24 -8.17
N THR A 12 14.82 -7.67 -8.00
CA THR A 12 15.15 -8.82 -7.15
C THR A 12 14.83 -8.55 -5.68
N GLU A 13 15.13 -7.36 -5.17
CA GLU A 13 14.79 -6.97 -3.79
C GLU A 13 13.28 -6.90 -3.56
N ALA A 14 12.55 -6.31 -4.51
CA ALA A 14 11.09 -6.22 -4.43
C ALA A 14 10.43 -7.61 -4.46
N LEU A 15 10.93 -8.52 -5.30
CA LEU A 15 10.44 -9.89 -5.37
C LEU A 15 10.74 -10.68 -4.09
N ALA A 16 11.95 -10.57 -3.55
CA ALA A 16 12.33 -11.21 -2.29
C ALA A 16 11.50 -10.69 -1.11
N GLU A 17 11.25 -9.38 -1.06
CA GLU A 17 10.40 -8.79 -0.03
C GLU A 17 8.94 -9.24 -0.18
N HIS A 18 8.43 -9.32 -1.41
CA HIS A 18 7.10 -9.86 -1.68
C HIS A 18 6.97 -11.32 -1.24
N GLU A 19 7.97 -12.16 -1.54
CA GLU A 19 8.00 -13.55 -1.10
C GLU A 19 8.01 -13.66 0.43
N ARG A 20 8.84 -12.85 1.11
CA ARG A 20 8.91 -12.78 2.57
C ARG A 20 7.55 -12.41 3.18
N LEU A 21 6.90 -11.38 2.64
CA LEU A 21 5.57 -10.94 3.10
C LEU A 21 4.50 -11.99 2.82
N SER A 22 4.53 -12.63 1.65
CA SER A 22 3.61 -13.72 1.30
C SER A 22 3.74 -14.92 2.25
N ARG A 23 4.98 -15.25 2.64
CA ARG A 23 5.24 -16.26 3.67
C ARG A 23 4.66 -15.85 5.02
N LEU A 24 4.96 -14.64 5.48
CA LEU A 24 4.39 -14.12 6.73
C LEU A 24 2.87 -14.10 6.71
N PHE A 25 2.22 -13.76 5.60
CA PHE A 25 0.76 -13.76 5.50
C PHE A 25 0.16 -15.15 5.75
N ARG A 26 0.82 -16.20 5.25
CA ARG A 26 0.39 -17.60 5.40
C ARG A 26 0.70 -18.17 6.77
N GLU A 27 1.88 -17.86 7.32
CA GLU A 27 2.42 -18.51 8.51
C GLU A 27 2.21 -17.71 9.80
N ASN A 28 2.26 -16.37 9.72
CA ASN A 28 2.13 -15.48 10.89
C ASN A 28 1.49 -14.14 10.50
N ARG A 29 0.15 -14.15 10.46
CA ARG A 29 -0.65 -13.00 10.05
C ARG A 29 -0.43 -11.75 10.90
N PHE A 30 -0.13 -11.91 12.19
CA PHE A 30 0.18 -10.77 13.06
C PHE A 30 1.48 -10.08 12.64
N MET A 31 2.56 -10.85 12.45
CA MET A 31 3.84 -10.32 11.98
C MET A 31 3.73 -9.72 10.58
N PHE A 32 2.90 -10.31 9.70
CA PHE A 32 2.59 -9.72 8.40
C PHE A 32 2.00 -8.32 8.52
N GLU A 33 0.94 -8.13 9.32
CA GLU A 33 0.29 -6.82 9.47
C GLU A 33 1.24 -5.78 10.07
N LEU A 34 2.10 -6.18 11.01
CA LEU A 34 3.12 -5.30 11.59
C LEU A 34 4.13 -4.83 10.53
N GLU A 35 4.65 -5.77 9.72
CA GLU A 35 5.60 -5.46 8.65
C GLU A 35 4.96 -4.64 7.52
N ARG A 36 3.72 -4.96 7.14
CA ARG A 36 2.92 -4.17 6.18
C ARG A 36 2.84 -2.71 6.62
N LYS A 37 2.46 -2.47 7.89
CA LYS A 37 2.32 -1.12 8.43
C LYS A 37 3.65 -0.36 8.42
N LYS A 38 4.75 -1.00 8.83
CA LYS A 38 6.10 -0.41 8.79
C LYS A 38 6.51 -0.01 7.38
N ILE A 39 6.26 -0.86 6.37
CA ILE A 39 6.62 -0.60 4.98
C ILE A 39 5.84 0.59 4.44
N ILE A 40 4.52 0.64 4.69
CA ILE A 40 3.67 1.76 4.28
C ILE A 40 4.17 3.06 4.92
N GLN A 41 4.39 3.08 6.23
CA GLN A 41 4.91 4.25 6.94
C GLN A 41 6.29 4.68 6.40
N ARG A 42 7.19 3.73 6.11
CA ARG A 42 8.49 4.02 5.49
C ARG A 42 8.35 4.65 4.11
N ASN A 43 7.39 4.21 3.31
CA ASN A 43 7.16 4.78 1.98
C ASN A 43 6.57 6.19 2.06
N ILE A 44 5.61 6.41 2.96
CA ILE A 44 4.99 7.72 3.17
C ILE A 44 6.03 8.71 3.73
N SER A 45 6.86 8.30 4.68
CA SER A 45 7.86 9.19 5.32
C SER A 45 8.94 9.69 4.36
N ARG A 46 9.23 8.94 3.28
CA ARG A 46 10.17 9.34 2.22
C ARG A 46 9.68 10.51 1.37
N ILE A 47 8.40 10.86 1.44
CA ILE A 47 7.80 11.94 0.64
C ILE A 47 8.18 13.29 1.24
N ARG A 48 8.89 14.13 0.45
CA ARG A 48 9.40 15.43 0.89
C ARG A 48 8.29 16.47 1.17
N LYS A 49 7.21 16.45 0.37
CA LYS A 49 6.09 17.40 0.51
C LYS A 49 5.24 17.04 1.73
N LYS A 50 5.32 17.86 2.79
CA LYS A 50 4.60 17.62 4.06
C LYS A 50 3.09 17.48 3.90
N ALA A 51 2.47 18.34 3.06
CA ALA A 51 1.03 18.25 2.79
C ALA A 51 0.65 16.89 2.20
N LEU A 52 1.36 16.46 1.15
CA LEU A 52 1.11 15.16 0.51
C LEU A 52 1.36 13.98 1.47
N ARG A 53 2.36 14.09 2.35
CA ARG A 53 2.60 13.09 3.38
C ARG A 53 1.39 12.93 4.31
N LYS A 54 0.86 14.05 4.81
CA LYS A 54 -0.31 14.07 5.67
C LYS A 54 -1.54 13.48 4.98
N ASP A 55 -1.78 13.84 3.72
CA ASP A 55 -2.90 13.31 2.94
C ASP A 55 -2.82 11.77 2.79
N LEU A 56 -1.60 11.23 2.64
CA LEU A 56 -1.38 9.79 2.51
C LEU A 56 -1.50 9.05 3.85
N GLU A 57 -1.08 9.67 4.95
CA GLU A 57 -1.30 9.15 6.30
C GLU A 57 -2.80 9.07 6.60
N GLU A 58 -3.56 10.13 6.31
CA GLU A 58 -5.01 10.17 6.50
C GLU A 58 -5.73 9.13 5.63
N MET A 59 -5.31 8.98 4.36
CA MET A 59 -5.85 7.95 3.47
C MET A 59 -5.60 6.54 4.02
N GLN A 60 -4.39 6.25 4.49
CA GLN A 60 -4.05 4.96 5.07
C GLN A 60 -4.87 4.67 6.32
N ASP A 61 -5.03 5.65 7.21
CA ASP A 61 -5.81 5.50 8.44
C ASP A 61 -7.31 5.25 8.14
N GLN A 62 -7.85 5.90 7.12
CA GLN A 62 -9.23 5.63 6.66
C GLN A 62 -9.38 4.19 6.17
N TRP A 63 -8.44 3.71 5.35
CA TRP A 63 -8.47 2.34 4.85
C TRP A 63 -8.34 1.32 5.98
N ASP A 64 -7.44 1.54 6.93
CA ASP A 64 -7.27 0.64 8.08
C ASP A 64 -8.55 0.60 8.94
N LYS A 65 -9.25 1.73 9.13
CA LYS A 65 -10.56 1.77 9.82
C LYS A 65 -11.63 0.97 9.07
N ILE A 66 -11.74 1.14 7.75
CA ILE A 66 -12.70 0.40 6.91
C ILE A 66 -12.41 -1.11 6.99
N MET A 67 -11.14 -1.51 6.86
CA MET A 67 -10.73 -2.91 6.90
C MET A 67 -10.97 -3.56 8.26
N LYS A 68 -10.81 -2.81 9.36
CA LYS A 68 -11.12 -3.30 10.71
C LYS A 68 -12.61 -3.62 10.88
N ASN A 69 -13.49 -2.84 10.27
CA ASN A 69 -14.95 -2.97 10.41
C ASN A 69 -15.59 -3.92 9.37
N ALA A 70 -14.82 -4.38 8.38
CA ALA A 70 -15.29 -5.25 7.30
C ALA A 70 -15.74 -6.66 7.74
N GLY A 71 -15.40 -7.08 8.96
CA GLY A 71 -15.74 -8.39 9.50
C GLY A 71 -14.93 -9.52 8.88
N SER A 72 -15.50 -10.22 7.88
CA SER A 72 -14.91 -11.44 7.30
C SER A 72 -13.66 -11.17 6.45
N SER A 73 -12.85 -12.20 6.21
CA SER A 73 -11.71 -12.11 5.28
C SER A 73 -12.16 -11.82 3.84
N HIS A 74 -13.26 -12.43 3.40
CA HIS A 74 -13.82 -12.21 2.08
C HIS A 74 -14.30 -10.77 1.88
N ASN A 75 -15.00 -10.20 2.87
CA ASN A 75 -15.46 -8.82 2.82
C ASN A 75 -14.29 -7.83 2.75
N ARG A 76 -13.23 -8.07 3.52
CA ARG A 76 -11.99 -7.26 3.45
C ARG A 76 -11.37 -7.29 2.06
N PHE A 77 -11.34 -8.45 1.42
CA PHE A 77 -10.79 -8.58 0.08
C PHE A 77 -11.62 -7.80 -0.95
N VAL A 78 -12.94 -7.97 -0.94
CA VAL A 78 -13.86 -7.24 -1.85
C VAL A 78 -13.79 -5.73 -1.62
N LEU A 79 -13.76 -5.29 -0.35
CA LEU A 79 -13.59 -3.87 -0.01
C LEU A 79 -12.25 -3.32 -0.50
N MET A 80 -11.17 -4.10 -0.39
CA MET A 80 -9.85 -3.66 -0.86
C MET A 80 -9.85 -3.46 -2.38
N GLN A 81 -10.44 -4.41 -3.13
CA GLN A 81 -10.59 -4.28 -4.57
C GLN A 81 -11.42 -3.04 -4.95
N THR A 82 -12.52 -2.80 -4.23
CA THR A 82 -13.41 -1.66 -4.46
C THR A 82 -12.70 -0.34 -4.19
N LEU A 83 -12.03 -0.19 -3.04
CA LEU A 83 -11.29 1.02 -2.68
C LEU A 83 -10.13 1.28 -3.64
N LEU A 84 -9.42 0.23 -4.08
CA LEU A 84 -8.35 0.35 -5.06
C LEU A 84 -8.91 0.86 -6.40
N TRP A 85 -9.99 0.26 -6.89
CA TRP A 85 -10.54 0.63 -8.18
C TRP A 85 -11.16 2.02 -8.17
N ASP A 86 -11.81 2.41 -7.07
CA ASP A 86 -12.26 3.78 -6.83
C ASP A 86 -11.10 4.78 -6.87
N ALA A 87 -10.01 4.49 -6.16
CA ALA A 87 -8.83 5.37 -6.16
C ALA A 87 -8.21 5.48 -7.57
N VAL A 88 -8.12 4.38 -8.32
CA VAL A 88 -7.60 4.38 -9.69
C VAL A 88 -8.49 5.21 -10.61
N GLN A 89 -9.80 4.95 -10.63
CA GLN A 89 -10.74 5.57 -11.56
C GLN A 89 -10.99 7.04 -11.24
N ASN A 90 -11.22 7.36 -9.97
CA ASN A 90 -11.71 8.68 -9.56
C ASN A 90 -10.59 9.64 -9.14
N LYS A 91 -9.39 9.14 -8.80
CA LYS A 91 -8.28 9.98 -8.35
C LYS A 91 -7.07 9.90 -9.28
N TRP A 92 -6.56 8.71 -9.57
CA TRP A 92 -5.26 8.57 -10.26
C TRP A 92 -5.36 8.78 -11.77
N LEU A 93 -6.30 8.12 -12.46
CA LEU A 93 -6.46 8.29 -13.91
C LEU A 93 -6.72 9.76 -14.30
N PRO A 94 -7.60 10.52 -13.61
CA PRO A 94 -7.79 11.93 -13.90
C PRO A 94 -6.54 12.79 -13.64
N ALA A 95 -5.73 12.43 -12.65
CA ALA A 95 -4.49 13.14 -12.33
C ALA A 95 -3.37 12.87 -13.34
N ILE A 96 -3.34 11.68 -13.96
CA ILE A 96 -2.35 11.29 -14.98
C ILE A 96 -2.73 11.80 -16.37
N LYS A 97 -4.03 11.91 -16.68
CA LYS A 97 -4.52 12.43 -17.96
C LYS A 97 -4.46 13.96 -18.09
N LYS A 98 -4.07 14.67 -17.03
CA LYS A 98 -3.77 16.11 -17.03
C LYS A 98 -2.28 16.33 -17.26
#